data_AF-A0A7W1N514-F1
#
_entry.id   AF-A0A7W1N514-F1
#
_cell.length_a   1.000
_cell.length_b   1.000
_cell.length_c   1.000
_cell.angle_alpha   90.00
_cell.angle_beta   90.00
_cell.angle_gamma   90.00
#
_symmetry.space_group_name_H-M   'P 1'
#
loop_
_entity.id
_entity.type
_entity.pdbx_description
1 polymer ?
#
loop_
_entity_poly.entity_id
_entity_poly.type
_entity_poly.pdbx_seq_one_letter_code
_entity_poly.pdbx_strand_id
1 'polypeptide(L)'
;MIADRGYDHDKYRRLVWQRGVKPVIARRRTEHGSGLGRDRWVIERTFAWLHNRRRLLLRTDRRHETHEAFLDLACCLICWRRIETPFS
;
A
#
# COMPACT_ATOMS: atom_id res chain seq x y z
N MET A 1 6.17 -8.47 -5.44
CA MET A 1 4.93 -7.78 -5.01
C MET A 1 4.61 -8.19 -3.58
N ILE A 2 4.44 -7.25 -2.66
CA ILE A 2 3.99 -7.51 -1.28
C ILE A 2 2.50 -7.19 -1.20
N ALA A 3 1.70 -8.07 -0.61
CA ALA A 3 0.28 -7.80 -0.39
C ALA A 3 -0.21 -8.41 0.93
N ASP A 4 -1.32 -7.91 1.43
CA ASP A 4 -1.92 -8.40 2.67
C ASP A 4 -2.40 -9.86 2.54
N ARG A 5 -2.49 -10.57 3.67
CA ARG A 5 -3.05 -11.93 3.76
C ARG A 5 -4.47 -12.03 3.18
N GLY A 6 -5.24 -10.95 3.25
CA GLY A 6 -6.54 -10.82 2.60
C GLY A 6 -6.50 -11.05 1.09
N TYR A 7 -5.36 -10.91 0.43
CA TYR A 7 -5.19 -11.15 -1.01
C TYR A 7 -4.69 -12.57 -1.36
N ASP A 8 -4.55 -13.47 -0.37
CA ASP A 8 -4.09 -14.83 -0.62
C ASP A 8 -5.15 -15.68 -1.33
N HIS A 9 -5.04 -15.69 -2.66
CA HIS A 9 -5.74 -16.62 -3.54
C HIS A 9 -4.76 -17.11 -4.62
N ASP A 10 -4.77 -18.41 -4.91
CA ASP A 10 -3.83 -19.00 -5.87
C ASP A 10 -4.00 -18.43 -7.28
N LYS A 11 -5.21 -17.98 -7.64
CA LYS A 11 -5.46 -17.25 -8.89
C LYS A 11 -4.56 -16.02 -9.01
N TYR A 12 -4.47 -15.20 -7.97
CA TYR A 12 -3.65 -13.98 -7.98
C TYR A 12 -2.16 -14.31 -7.95
N ARG A 13 -1.75 -15.33 -7.18
CA ARG A 13 -0.35 -15.80 -7.18
C ARG A 13 0.11 -16.24 -8.56
N ARG A 14 -0.71 -17.03 -9.28
CA ARG A 14 -0.39 -17.49 -10.63
C ARG A 14 -0.28 -16.32 -11.62
N LEU A 15 -1.22 -15.39 -11.59
CA LEU A 15 -1.17 -14.20 -12.47
C LEU A 15 0.08 -13.35 -12.25
N VAL A 16 0.49 -13.19 -10.98
CA VAL A 16 1.66 -12.39 -10.62
C VAL A 16 2.96 -13.12 -11.01
N TRP A 17 3.01 -14.43 -10.81
CA TRP A 17 4.12 -15.27 -11.28
C TRP A 17 4.25 -15.28 -12.81
N GLN A 18 3.14 -15.37 -13.54
CA GLN A 18 3.14 -15.30 -15.02
C GLN A 18 3.71 -13.97 -15.54
N ARG A 19 3.63 -12.90 -14.73
CA ARG A 19 4.23 -11.60 -15.04
C ARG A 19 5.69 -11.48 -14.57
N GLY A 20 6.32 -12.57 -14.14
CA GLY A 20 7.70 -12.60 -13.65
C GLY A 20 7.88 -11.97 -12.27
N VAL A 21 6.79 -11.65 -11.57
CA VAL A 21 6.86 -11.00 -10.26
C VAL A 21 6.68 -12.06 -9.18
N LYS A 22 7.60 -12.13 -8.21
CA LYS A 22 7.43 -13.00 -7.04
C LYS A 22 6.33 -12.45 -6.11
N PRO A 23 5.24 -13.20 -5.86
CA PRO A 23 4.20 -12.80 -4.91
C PRO A 23 4.65 -13.12 -3.48
N VAL A 24 4.85 -12.07 -2.69
CA VAL A 24 5.20 -12.10 -1.28
C VAL A 24 3.94 -11.79 -0.48
N ILE A 25 3.04 -12.78 -0.41
CA ILE A 25 1.73 -12.69 0.25
C ILE A 25 1.72 -13.71 1.39
N ALA A 26 1.25 -13.33 2.57
CA ALA A 26 1.09 -14.27 3.68
C ALA A 26 -0.02 -15.28 3.35
N ARG A 27 0.22 -16.58 3.60
CA ARG A 27 -0.83 -17.59 3.41
C ARG A 27 -1.95 -17.41 4.43
N ARG A 28 -3.20 -17.64 4.01
CA ARG A 28 -4.35 -17.74 4.93
C ARG A 28 -4.24 -19.03 5.75
N ARG A 29 -4.75 -19.00 6.98
CA ARG A 29 -4.79 -20.15 7.91
C ARG A 29 -3.42 -20.70 8.34
N THR A 30 -2.32 -19.98 8.09
CA THR A 30 -1.03 -20.25 8.71
C THR A 30 -0.88 -19.43 9.99
N GLU A 31 0.00 -19.87 10.89
CA GLU A 31 0.31 -19.15 12.14
C GLU A 31 0.62 -17.66 11.89
N HIS A 32 0.40 -16.85 12.92
CA HIS A 32 0.64 -15.40 12.85
C HIS A 32 2.12 -15.10 12.66
N GLY A 33 2.43 -14.22 11.70
CA GLY A 33 3.80 -13.84 11.35
C GLY A 33 4.20 -14.32 9.96
N SER A 34 4.15 -13.43 8.98
CA SER A 34 4.70 -13.71 7.65
C SER A 34 6.20 -13.42 7.54
N GLY A 35 6.83 -12.89 8.60
CA GLY A 35 8.17 -12.31 8.56
C GLY A 35 8.26 -10.98 7.80
N LEU A 36 7.18 -10.55 7.15
CA LEU A 36 7.14 -9.37 6.26
C LEU A 36 6.87 -8.05 7.00
N GLY A 37 6.84 -8.06 8.33
CA GLY A 37 6.45 -6.90 9.14
C GLY A 37 7.27 -5.65 8.82
N ARG A 38 8.59 -5.79 8.61
CA ARG A 38 9.49 -4.68 8.29
C ARG A 38 9.14 -4.00 6.95
N ASP A 39 9.00 -4.79 5.89
CA ASP A 39 8.73 -4.26 4.55
C ASP A 39 7.28 -3.79 4.42
N ARG A 40 6.35 -4.50 5.05
CA ARG A 40 4.94 -4.13 5.08
C ARG A 40 4.72 -2.85 5.89
N TRP A 41 5.46 -2.62 6.96
CA TRP A 41 5.34 -1.42 7.78
C TRP A 41 5.59 -0.13 6.98
N VAL A 42 6.54 -0.13 6.03
CA VAL A 42 6.77 1.05 5.18
C VAL A 42 5.54 1.37 4.34
N ILE A 43 4.87 0.34 3.82
CA ILE A 43 3.65 0.45 3.03
C ILE A 43 2.47 0.89 3.91
N GLU A 44 2.25 0.21 5.04
CA GLU A 44 1.20 0.53 6.02
C GLU A 44 1.32 1.95 6.56
N ARG A 45 2.54 2.40 6.89
CA ARG A 45 2.81 3.77 7.34
C ARG A 45 2.47 4.81 6.26
N THR A 46 2.79 4.51 5.00
CA THR A 46 2.42 5.39 3.88
C THR A 46 0.90 5.46 3.73
N PHE A 47 0.20 4.33 3.79
CA PHE A 47 -1.27 4.32 3.80
C PHE A 47 -1.86 5.08 4.98
N ALA A 48 -1.28 4.97 6.18
CA ALA A 48 -1.73 5.75 7.33
C ALA A 48 -1.61 7.28 7.09
N TRP A 49 -0.54 7.75 6.45
CA TRP A 49 -0.39 9.16 6.10
C TRP A 49 -1.39 9.61 5.03
N LEU A 50 -1.66 8.77 4.04
CA LEU A 50 -2.69 9.03 3.02
C LEU A 50 -4.08 9.09 3.66
N HIS A 51 -4.42 8.12 4.52
CA HIS A 51 -5.71 8.05 5.22
C HIS A 51 -5.92 9.17 6.25
N ASN A 52 -4.86 9.79 6.76
CA ASN A 52 -4.96 11.01 7.58
C ASN A 52 -5.54 12.20 6.76
N ARG A 53 -5.57 12.10 5.43
CA ARG A 53 -6.34 13.00 4.57
C ARG A 53 -7.70 12.35 4.32
N ARG A 54 -8.72 12.78 5.07
CA ARG A 54 -10.09 12.18 5.11
C ARG A 54 -10.70 11.83 3.74
N ARG A 55 -10.36 12.56 2.66
CA ARG A 55 -10.81 12.27 1.29
C ARG A 55 -10.21 11.00 0.67
N LEU A 56 -9.04 10.55 1.12
CA LEU A 56 -8.42 9.28 0.71
C LEU A 56 -8.76 8.13 1.66
N LEU A 57 -9.35 8.40 2.82
CA LEU A 57 -9.80 7.37 3.76
C LEU A 57 -11.04 6.63 3.25
N LEU A 58 -12.04 7.37 2.79
CA LEU A 58 -13.25 6.83 2.21
C LEU A 58 -13.36 7.34 0.78
N ARG A 59 -13.44 6.42 -0.19
CA ARG A 59 -13.65 6.79 -1.59
C ARG A 59 -15.08 7.29 -1.80
N THR A 60 -15.29 8.56 -1.52
CA THR A 60 -16.56 9.27 -1.77
C THR A 60 -16.57 10.02 -3.11
N ASP A 61 -15.39 10.26 -3.69
CA ASP A 61 -15.27 10.90 -5.00
C ASP A 61 -15.87 10.01 -6.09
N ARG A 62 -16.91 10.51 -6.77
CA ARG A 62 -17.62 9.80 -7.85
C ARG A 62 -16.73 9.53 -9.07
N ARG A 63 -15.72 10.37 -9.31
CA ARG A 63 -14.80 10.26 -10.45
C ARG A 63 -13.47 9.67 -10.01
N HIS A 64 -12.97 8.73 -10.82
CA HIS A 64 -11.65 8.11 -10.60
C HIS A 64 -10.52 9.12 -10.68
N GLU A 65 -10.56 10.01 -11.67
CA GLU A 65 -9.57 11.08 -11.90
C GLU A 65 -9.41 12.00 -10.68
N THR A 66 -10.51 12.36 -10.02
CA THR A 66 -10.46 13.20 -8.82
C THR A 66 -9.74 12.49 -7.68
N HIS A 67 -10.05 11.22 -7.47
CA HIS A 67 -9.40 10.43 -6.44
C HIS A 67 -7.89 10.24 -6.72
N GLU A 68 -7.54 9.99 -7.98
CA GLU A 68 -6.16 9.88 -8.45
C GLU A 68 -5.37 11.17 -8.25
N ALA A 69 -5.92 12.33 -8.64
CA ALA A 69 -5.28 13.62 -8.42
C ALA A 69 -5.03 13.92 -6.92
N PHE A 70 -5.95 13.54 -6.03
CA PHE A 70 -5.73 13.67 -4.59
C PHE A 70 -4.66 12.72 -4.06
N LEU A 71 -4.57 11.52 -4.63
CA LEU A 71 -3.53 10.56 -4.30
C LEU A 71 -2.15 11.10 -4.71
N ASP A 72 -2.02 11.62 -5.92
CA ASP A 72 -0.78 12.22 -6.43
C ASP A 72 -0.35 13.41 -5.58
N LEU A 73 -1.27 14.33 -5.29
CA LEU A 73 -1.00 15.48 -4.42
C LEU A 73 -0.53 15.05 -3.03
N ALA A 74 -1.17 14.02 -2.44
CA ALA A 74 -0.78 13.51 -1.13
C ALA A 74 0.62 12.87 -1.17
N CYS A 75 0.96 12.14 -2.22
CA CYS A 75 2.30 11.61 -2.45
C CYS A 75 3.34 12.73 -2.55
N CYS A 76 3.07 13.77 -3.34
CA CYS A 76 3.94 14.95 -3.45
C CYS A 76 4.19 15.60 -2.08
N LEU A 77 3.14 15.80 -1.27
CA LEU A 77 3.26 16.38 0.07
C LEU A 77 4.06 15.52 1.05
N ILE A 78 3.93 14.19 0.97
CA ILE A 78 4.72 13.26 1.79
C ILE A 78 6.20 13.35 1.39
N CYS A 79 6.50 13.33 0.09
CA CYS A 79 7.87 13.47 -0.43
C CYS A 79 8.47 14.82 -0.03
N TRP A 80 7.72 15.91 -0.22
CA TRP A 80 8.14 17.26 0.16
C TRP A 80 8.48 17.36 1.65
N ARG A 81 7.61 16.88 2.54
CA ARG A 81 7.88 16.88 3.99
C ARG A 81 9.12 16.08 4.36
N ARG A 82 9.38 14.95 3.70
CA ARG A 82 10.60 14.17 3.95
C ARG A 82 11.87 14.90 3.53
N ILE A 83 11.79 15.76 2.51
CA ILE A 83 12.92 16.58 2.06
C ILE A 83 13.09 17.79 2.99
N GLU A 84 11.99 18.45 3.36
CA GLU A 84 11.99 19.63 4.24
C GLU A 84 12.29 19.33 5.72
N THR A 85 12.14 18.08 6.15
CA THR A 85 12.58 17.66 7.49
C THR A 85 13.98 17.06 7.36
N PRO A 86 15.06 17.87 7.32
CA PRO A 86 16.39 17.31 7.49
C PRO A 86 16.40 16.59 8.83
N PHE A 87 17.00 15.40 8.87
CA PHE A 87 17.21 14.63 10.08
C PHE A 87 17.66 15.56 11.21
N SER A 88 16.77 15.86 12.16
CA SER A 88 17.15 16.50 13.43
C SER A 88 17.80 15.47 14.33
#